data_AF-A0A0U5H4M8-F1
#
_entry.id   AF-A0A0U5H4M8-F1
#
_cell.length_a   1.000
_cell.length_b   1.000
_cell.length_c   1.000
_cell.angle_alpha   90.00
_cell.angle_beta   90.00
_cell.angle_gamma   90.00
#
_symmetry.space_group_name_H-M   'P 1'
#
loop_
_entity.id
_entity.type
_entity.pdbx_description
1 polymer ?
#
loop_
_entity_poly.entity_id
_entity_poly.type
_entity_poly.pdbx_seq_one_letter_code
_entity_poly.pdbx_strand_id
1 'polypeptide(L)' 'MSDYSPPSLPRSWTVAIVALLVAVFAYSLVIAHQPLLGVLPALLVGIGYYAWRLLAALEAIAAGV' A
#
# COMPACT_ATOMS: atom_id res chain seq x y z
N MET A 1 -13.77 7.86 24.84
CA MET A 1 -12.44 7.79 24.17
C MET A 1 -12.65 6.91 22.97
N SER A 2 -12.48 7.44 21.76
CA SER A 2 -12.97 6.78 20.55
C SER A 2 -12.31 5.43 20.31
N ASP A 3 -13.15 4.40 20.18
CA ASP A 3 -12.80 3.06 19.71
C ASP A 3 -12.47 3.07 18.20
N TYR A 4 -11.86 4.15 17.69
CA TYR A 4 -11.61 4.33 16.26
C TYR A 4 -10.53 3.36 15.79
N SER A 5 -10.97 2.32 15.08
CA SER A 5 -10.10 1.41 14.35
C SER A 5 -10.02 1.89 12.89
N PRO A 6 -8.84 2.34 12.40
CA PRO A 6 -8.73 2.82 11.04
C PRO A 6 -9.14 1.74 10.02
N PRO A 7 -9.77 2.11 8.91
CA PRO A 7 -10.09 1.19 7.83
C PRO A 7 -8.85 0.37 7.42
N SER A 8 -8.99 -0.95 7.40
CA SER A 8 -7.94 -1.87 6.95
C SER A 8 -8.34 -2.48 5.61
N LEU A 9 -7.36 -2.67 4.73
CA LEU A 9 -7.57 -3.36 3.47
C LEU A 9 -7.93 -4.84 3.75
N PRO A 10 -8.89 -5.42 3.00
CA PRO A 10 -9.18 -6.84 3.11
C PRO A 10 -7.92 -7.67 2.86
N ARG A 11 -7.72 -8.71 3.68
CA ARG A 11 -6.54 -9.60 3.55
C ARG A 11 -6.36 -10.15 2.13
N SER A 12 -7.45 -10.48 1.44
CA SER A 12 -7.42 -10.98 0.06
C SER A 12 -6.77 -9.98 -0.91
N TRP A 13 -7.11 -8.70 -0.79
CA TRP A 13 -6.50 -7.63 -1.57
C TRP A 13 -5.02 -7.45 -1.24
N THR A 14 -4.66 -7.50 0.04
CA THR A 14 -3.25 -7.42 0.45
C THR A 14 -2.44 -8.55 -0.16
N VAL A 15 -2.95 -9.79 -0.12
CA VAL A 15 -2.26 -10.95 -0.74
C VAL A 15 -2.11 -10.75 -2.25
N ALA A 16 -3.17 -10.30 -2.94
CA ALA A 16 -3.12 -10.06 -4.38
C ALA A 16 -2.10 -8.99 -4.77
N ILE A 17 -2.06 -7.87 -4.04
CA ILE A 17 -1.11 -6.77 -4.27
C ILE A 17 0.32 -7.24 -4.03
N VAL A 18 0.58 -7.95 -2.93
CA VAL A 18 1.91 -8.47 -2.62
C VAL A 18 2.37 -9.47 -3.68
N ALA A 19 1.50 -10.40 -4.10
CA ALA A 19 1.83 -11.37 -5.15
C ALA A 19 2.19 -10.68 -6.47
N LEU A 20 1.41 -9.65 -6.87
CA LEU A 20 1.69 -8.86 -8.06
C LEU A 20 3.01 -8.10 -7.96
N LEU A 21 3.27 -7.42 -6.84
CA LEU A 21 4.51 -6.68 -6.63
C LEU A 21 5.74 -7.60 -6.66
N VAL A 22 5.64 -8.80 -6.07
CA VAL A 22 6.70 -9.81 -6.13
C VAL A 22 6.93 -10.28 -7.56
N ALA A 23 5.88 -10.55 -8.32
CA ALA A 23 6.00 -10.96 -9.72
C ALA A 23 6.66 -9.88 -10.58
N VAL A 24 6.25 -8.61 -10.42
CA VAL A 24 6.85 -7.46 -11.11
C VAL A 24 8.30 -7.28 -10.70
N PHE A 25 8.62 -7.42 -9.42
CA PHE A 25 9.99 -7.31 -8.93
C PHE A 25 10.87 -8.43 -9.50
N ALA A 26 10.40 -9.68 -9.49
CA ALA A 26 11.11 -10.80 -10.07
C ALA A 26 11.36 -10.62 -11.58
N TYR A 27 10.34 -10.17 -12.34
CA TYR A 27 10.49 -9.82 -13.75
C TYR A 27 11.53 -8.71 -13.95
N SER A 28 11.47 -7.67 -13.12
CA SER A 28 12.38 -6.52 -13.22
C SER A 28 13.84 -6.93 -13.02
N LEU A 29 14.09 -7.92 -12.15
CA LEU A 29 15.42 -8.40 -11.83
C LEU A 29 15.94 -9.38 -12.88
N VAL A 30 15.14 -10.40 -13.21
CA VAL A 30 15.56 -11.55 -14.02
C VAL A 30 15.52 -11.26 -15.51
N ILE A 31 14.52 -10.49 -15.98
CA ILE A 31 14.29 -10.27 -17.41
C ILE A 31 14.75 -8.87 -17.80
N ALA A 32 14.24 -7.84 -17.11
CA ALA A 32 14.51 -6.46 -17.49
C ALA A 32 15.87 -5.94 -17.01
N HIS A 33 16.50 -6.60 -16.04
CA HIS A 33 17.76 -6.18 -15.40
C HIS A 33 17.71 -4.73 -14.87
N GLN A 34 16.53 -4.28 -14.46
CA GLN A 34 16.26 -2.92 -14.02
C GLN A 34 15.54 -2.95 -12.66
N PRO A 35 16.29 -2.99 -11.53
CA PRO A 35 15.68 -3.14 -10.21
C PRO A 35 14.72 -2.00 -9.85
N LEU A 36 14.95 -0.78 -10.37
CA LEU A 36 14.05 0.34 -10.16
C LEU A 36 12.63 0.08 -10.67
N LEU A 37 12.46 -0.71 -11.75
CA LEU A 37 11.12 -1.04 -12.26
C LEU A 37 10.28 -1.81 -11.25
N GLY A 38 10.90 -2.58 -10.34
CA GLY A 38 10.17 -3.26 -9.26
C GLY A 38 10.08 -2.45 -7.97
N VAL A 39 11.13 -1.70 -7.63
CA VAL A 39 11.17 -0.89 -6.39
C VAL A 39 10.20 0.29 -6.44
N LEU A 40 10.15 1.02 -7.56
CA LEU A 40 9.28 2.20 -7.69
C LEU A 40 7.79 1.88 -7.46
N PRO A 41 7.20 0.86 -8.12
CA PRO A 41 5.82 0.49 -7.87
C PRO A 41 5.56 0.10 -6.42
N ALA A 42 6.48 -0.65 -5.79
CA ALA A 42 6.34 -1.03 -4.39
C ALA A 42 6.33 0.19 -3.46
N LEU A 43 7.20 1.17 -3.72
CA LEU A 43 7.21 2.43 -2.97
C LEU A 43 5.93 3.24 -3.20
N LEU A 44 5.46 3.35 -4.44
CA LEU A 44 4.23 4.08 -4.76
C LEU A 44 3.01 3.48 -4.05
N VAL A 45 2.90 2.15 -4.05
CA VAL A 45 1.83 1.45 -3.32
C VAL A 45 1.94 1.70 -1.82
N GLY A 46 3.15 1.59 -1.25
CA GLY A 46 3.38 1.84 0.19
C GLY A 46 3.03 3.27 0.60
N ILE A 47 3.56 4.26 -0.13
CA ILE A 47 3.29 5.68 0.11
C ILE A 47 1.80 5.97 -0.04
N GLY A 48 1.17 5.48 -1.11
CA GLY A 48 -0.28 5.66 -1.34
C GLY A 48 -1.12 5.08 -0.21
N TYR A 49 -0.76 3.89 0.29
CA TYR A 49 -1.45 3.27 1.43
C TYR A 49 -1.33 4.11 2.71
N TYR A 50 -0.13 4.58 3.05
CA TYR A 50 0.06 5.41 4.24
C TYR A 50 -0.59 6.79 4.10
N ALA A 51 -0.53 7.40 2.92
CA ALA A 51 -1.18 8.68 2.64
C ALA A 51 -2.71 8.57 2.79
N TRP A 52 -3.31 7.51 2.24
CA TRP A 52 -4.73 7.23 2.41
C TRP A 52 -5.09 7.00 3.89
N ARG A 53 -4.29 6.23 4.62
CA ARG A 53 -4.52 5.98 6.05
C ARG A 53 -4.41 7.25 6.89
N LEU A 54 -3.49 8.15 6.53
CA LEU A 54 -3.34 9.47 7.14
C LEU A 54 -4.58 10.34 6.86
N LEU A 55 -5.01 10.42 5.60
CA LEU A 55 -6.22 11.15 5.20
C LEU A 55 -7.45 10.67 5.96
N ALA A 56 -7.68 9.36 6.01
CA ALA A 56 -8.80 8.76 6.74
C ALA A 56 -8.75 9.06 8.25
N ALA A 57 -7.55 9.14 8.85
CA ALA A 57 -7.41 9.54 10.24
C ALA A 57 -7.72 11.03 10.45
N LEU A 58 -7.26 11.90 9.54
CA LEU A 58 -7.55 13.33 9.58
C LEU A 58 -9.07 13.59 9.41
N GLU A 59 -9.72 12.87 8.51
CA GLU A 59 -11.17 12.92 8.32
C GLU A 59 -11.94 12.52 9.58
N ALA A 60 -11.50 11.48 10.29
CA ALA A 60 -12.11 11.07 11.56
C ALA A 60 -11.99 12.15 12.65
N ILE A 61 -10.80 12.76 12.78
CA ILE A 61 -10.57 13.89 13.72
C ILE A 61 -11.50 15.07 13.36
N ALA A 62 -11.62 15.39 12.08
CA ALA A 62 -12.50 16.46 11.60
C ALA A 62 -13.98 16.16 11.85
N ALA A 63 -14.37 14.88 11.79
CA ALA A 63 -15.72 14.42 12.13
C ALA A 63 -16.01 14.38 13.63
N GLY A 64 -15.02 14.66 14.49
CA GLY A 64 -15.17 14.67 15.96
C GLY A 64 -15.21 13.28 16.60
N VAL A 65 -14.69 12.26 15.90
CA VAL A 65 -14.53 10.88 16.41
C VAL A 65 -13.13 10.69 16.97
#